data_AF-A0A9D1X326-F1
#
_entry.id   AF-A0A9D1X326-F1
#
_cell.length_a   1.000
_cell.length_b   1.000
_cell.length_c   1.000
_cell.angle_alpha   90.00
_cell.angle_beta   90.00
_cell.angle_gamma   90.00
#
_symmetry.space_group_name_H-M   'P 1'
#
loop_
_entity.id
_entity.type
_entity.pdbx_description
1 polymer ?
#
loop_
_entity_poly.entity_id
_entity_poly.type
_entity_poly.pdbx_seq_one_letter_code
_entity_poly.pdbx_strand_id
1 'polypeptide(L)' 'MYKVDLNSDLGESFGRYTLGMDEKIIPLISSANIACGFHASDPVVMMQSVSR' A
#
# COMPACT_ATOMS: atom_id res chain seq x y z
N MET A 1 23.57 12.17 -12.63
CA MET A 1 22.63 11.04 -12.74
C MET A 1 21.30 11.52 -12.19
N TYR A 2 20.22 11.39 -12.96
CA TYR A 2 18.89 11.80 -12.50
C TYR A 2 18.32 10.73 -11.56
N LYS A 3 17.62 11.15 -10.51
CA LYS A 3 16.90 10.30 -9.57
C LYS A 3 15.43 10.69 -9.60
N VAL A 4 14.55 9.70 -9.63
CA VAL A 4 13.10 9.89 -9.60
C VAL A 4 12.51 8.95 -8.54
N ASP A 5 11.42 9.38 -7.91
CA ASP A 5 10.61 8.56 -7.02
C ASP A 5 9.57 7.79 -7.84
N LEU A 6 9.38 6.52 -7.51
CA LEU A 6 8.24 5.74 -7.97
C LEU A 6 7.38 5.43 -6.76
N ASN A 7 6.10 5.77 -6.83
CA ASN A 7 5.12 5.48 -5.78
C ASN A 7 3.95 4.68 -6.31
N SER A 8 3.24 4.02 -5.38
CA SER A 8 2.00 3.32 -5.63
C SER A 8 1.09 3.48 -4.41
N ASP A 9 -0.22 3.51 -4.66
CA ASP A 9 -1.24 3.39 -3.63
C ASP A 9 -1.32 1.93 -3.18
N LEU A 10 -1.33 1.72 -1.85
CA LEU A 10 -1.28 0.40 -1.20
C LEU A 10 -2.18 0.37 0.04
N GLY A 11 -2.39 -0.83 0.59
CA GLY A 11 -3.26 -1.00 1.75
C GLY A 11 -4.72 -0.71 1.43
N GLU A 12 -5.14 -0.82 0.17
CA GLU A 12 -6.51 -0.52 -0.27
C GLU A 12 -7.49 -1.70 -0.09
N SER A 13 -7.04 -2.81 0.52
CA SER A 13 -7.92 -3.89 0.96
C SER A 13 -8.89 -3.41 2.06
N PHE A 14 -10.01 -4.11 2.28
CA PHE A 14 -10.96 -3.74 3.35
C PHE A 14 -11.74 -4.96 3.85
N GLY A 15 -11.61 -5.28 5.13
CA GLY A 15 -12.27 -6.40 5.78
C GLY A 15 -11.98 -7.71 5.05
N ARG A 16 -12.99 -8.25 4.37
CA ARG A 16 -12.86 -9.50 3.60
C ARG A 16 -12.31 -9.32 2.19
N TYR A 17 -12.29 -8.09 1.67
CA TYR A 17 -11.91 -7.83 0.29
C TYR A 17 -10.41 -7.57 0.18
N THR A 18 -9.74 -8.39 -0.63
CA THR A 18 -8.34 -8.18 -1.00
C THR A 18 -8.27 -7.42 -2.32
N LEU A 19 -7.51 -6.33 -2.35
CA LEU A 19 -7.28 -5.49 -3.51
C LEU A 19 -5.78 -5.22 -3.65
N GLY A 20 -5.29 -5.20 -4.89
CA GLY A 20 -3.88 -4.91 -5.19
C GLY A 20 -2.96 -6.13 -5.17
N MET A 21 -1.66 -5.85 -5.31
CA MET A 21 -0.57 -6.83 -5.24
C MET A 21 0.60 -6.24 -4.44
N ASP A 22 0.28 -5.77 -3.23
CA ASP A 22 1.18 -4.99 -2.38
C ASP A 22 2.54 -5.68 -2.19
N GLU A 23 2.56 -7.00 -1.92
CA GLU A 23 3.80 -7.76 -1.72
C GLU A 23 4.69 -7.79 -2.96
N LYS A 24 4.11 -7.68 -4.17
CA LYS A 24 4.86 -7.72 -5.43
C LYS A 24 5.37 -6.34 -5.84
N ILE A 25 4.67 -5.28 -5.48
CA ILE A 25 5.00 -3.91 -5.93
C ILE A 25 5.93 -3.18 -4.95
N ILE A 26 5.86 -3.48 -3.65
CA ILE A 26 6.74 -2.88 -2.62
C ILE A 26 8.24 -2.96 -2.98
N PRO A 27 8.78 -4.09 -3.48
CA PRO A 27 10.19 -4.17 -3.87
C PRO A 27 10.59 -3.30 -5.06
N LEU A 28 9.63 -2.72 -5.80
CA LEU A 28 9.82 -2.00 -7.05
C LEU A 28 9.64 -0.48 -6.93
N ILE A 29 9.10 0.00 -5.81
CA ILE A 29 8.79 1.41 -5.56
C ILE A 29 9.71 1.99 -4.48
N SER A 30 9.82 3.31 -4.43
CA SER A 30 10.57 4.04 -3.41
C SER A 30 9.69 4.68 -2.33
N SER A 31 8.40 4.90 -2.63
CA SER A 31 7.42 5.45 -1.69
C SER A 31 6.08 4.70 -1.79
N ALA A 32 5.38 4.56 -0.67
CA ALA A 32 4.07 3.89 -0.59
C ALA A 32 3.02 4.84 -0.02
N ASN A 33 1.87 4.98 -0.70
CA ASN A 33 0.75 5.77 -0.21
C ASN A 33 -0.27 4.82 0.42
N ILE A 34 -0.36 4.80 1.76
CA ILE A 34 -1.26 3.86 2.47
C ILE A 34 -2.65 4.47 2.63
N ALA A 35 -3.70 3.73 2.25
CA ALA A 35 -5.07 4.15 2.49
C ALA A 35 -5.42 4.26 3.99
N CYS A 36 -6.25 5.24 4.35
CA CYS A 36 -6.43 5.69 5.74
C CYS A 36 -7.81 5.39 6.38
N GLY A 37 -8.63 4.53 5.79
CA GLY A 37 -9.87 4.05 6.42
C GLY A 37 -11.17 4.75 6.01
N PHE A 38 -11.14 5.70 5.07
CA PHE A 38 -12.36 6.32 4.51
C PHE A 38 -12.76 5.71 3.18
N HIS A 39 -11.89 5.78 2.17
CA HIS A 39 -12.17 5.22 0.84
C HIS A 39 -11.78 3.74 0.73
N ALA A 40 -10.82 3.30 1.54
CA ALA A 40 -10.29 1.95 1.62
C ALA A 40 -9.49 1.77 2.93
N SER A 41 -8.99 0.56 3.18
CA SER A 41 -8.29 0.15 4.40
C SER A 41 -9.18 0.04 5.64
N ASP A 42 -8.74 -0.82 6.55
CA ASP A 42 -9.19 -0.89 7.93
C ASP A 42 -7.96 -0.91 8.86
N PRO A 43 -8.10 -0.85 10.20
CA PRO A 43 -6.96 -0.84 11.11
C PRO A 43 -6.01 -2.04 10.96
N VAL A 44 -6.53 -3.21 10.58
CA VAL A 44 -5.71 -4.41 10.37
C VAL A 44 -4.94 -4.29 9.05
N VAL A 45 -5.59 -3.85 7.97
CA VAL A 45 -4.95 -3.64 6.67
C VAL A 45 -3.86 -2.56 6.74
N MET A 46 -4.11 -1.45 7.43
CA MET A 46 -3.08 -0.40 7.62
C MET A 46 -1.86 -0.95 8.34
N MET A 47 -2.07 -1.68 9.44
CA MET A 47 -1.00 -2.28 10.23
C MET A 47 -0.18 -3.28 9.40
N GLN A 48 -0.85 -4.14 8.62
CA GLN A 48 -0.18 -5.08 7.73
C GLN A 48 0.63 -4.35 6.66
N SER A 49 0.06 -3.32 6.05
CA SER A 49 0.71 -2.59 4.95
C SER A 49 2.00 -1.87 5.39
N VAL A 50 2.02 -1.33 6.61
CA VAL A 50 3.21 -0.69 7.19
C VAL A 50 4.28 -1.71 7.63
N SER A 51 3.88 -2.96 7.91
CA SER A 51 4.79 -3.99 8.42
C SER A 51 5.45 -4.85 7.32
N ARG A 52 5.17 -4.57 6.05
CA ARG A 52 5.69 -5.31 4.89
C ARG A 52 7.08 -4.85 4.46
#